data_AF-A0A6G2FXW0-F1
#
_entry.id   AF-A0A6G2FXW0-F1
#
_cell.length_a   1.000
_cell.length_b   1.000
_cell.length_c   1.000
_cell.angle_alpha   90.00
_cell.angle_beta   90.00
_cell.angle_gamma   90.00
#
_symmetry.space_group_name_H-M   'P 1'
#
loop_
_entity.id
_entity.type
_entity.pdbx_description
1 polymer ?
#
loop_
_entity_poly.entity_id
_entity_poly.type
_entity_poly.pdbx_seq_one_letter_code
_entity_poly.pdbx_strand_id
1 'polypeptide(L)'
;MSQRRTLLLVAVVALVALAGCNGAGNAGGSADMERADGGAAVSATAAPEATSSGGSGGSGGDASVQANVQNRALIKTGTVRVEVDDFQRSKSNLTAAVAGYGGFVSDTTQERHGVGNETYTTGRLVLRVPAEDFDALVEDAKAEGDVEVVQTNTEDVTDRLVDLEARLENLRAQRDQLRDLYEQANTTEDVLAVQRELSDVQGEIERLEAQKQSLEDRVAYSTLTVELREPRPTPNRVAPDRWYDTPVLSAFLQSVDGVVVVARALVVGVAYALPYVLAFVLPVALVGGVAYRYRERWLPHQ
;
A
#
# COMPACT_ATOMS: atom_id res chain seq x y z
N MET A 1 -23.80 55.16 -26.12
CA MET A 1 -22.36 54.79 -26.07
C MET A 1 -21.80 54.64 -24.64
N SER A 2 -22.40 55.24 -23.61
CA SER A 2 -21.96 55.13 -22.21
C SER A 2 -22.25 53.77 -21.56
N GLN A 3 -23.42 53.16 -21.80
CA GLN A 3 -23.78 51.85 -21.21
C GLN A 3 -22.92 50.67 -21.70
N ARG A 4 -22.47 50.69 -22.97
CA ARG A 4 -21.58 49.64 -23.49
C ARG A 4 -20.15 49.77 -22.95
N ARG A 5 -19.72 50.98 -22.57
CA ARG A 5 -18.42 51.23 -21.94
C ARG A 5 -18.42 50.87 -20.45
N THR A 6 -19.52 51.07 -19.74
CA THR A 6 -19.66 50.63 -18.34
C THR A 6 -19.76 49.11 -18.23
N LEU A 7 -20.45 48.43 -19.16
CA LEU A 7 -20.47 46.96 -19.21
C LEU A 7 -19.10 46.35 -19.56
N LEU A 8 -18.34 46.96 -20.48
CA LEU A 8 -16.97 46.54 -20.80
C LEU A 8 -15.99 46.75 -19.62
N LEU A 9 -16.13 47.85 -18.87
CA LEU A 9 -15.29 48.09 -17.68
C LEU A 9 -15.60 47.14 -16.53
N VAL A 10 -16.87 46.80 -16.31
CA VAL A 10 -17.26 45.82 -15.28
C VAL A 10 -16.80 44.41 -15.66
N ALA A 11 -16.85 44.05 -16.95
CA ALA A 11 -16.36 42.76 -17.43
C ALA A 11 -14.82 42.63 -17.31
N VAL A 12 -14.05 43.69 -17.58
CA VAL A 12 -12.58 43.68 -17.44
C VAL A 12 -12.16 43.62 -15.96
N VAL A 13 -12.87 44.30 -15.06
CA VAL A 13 -12.60 44.24 -13.61
C VAL A 13 -12.95 42.86 -13.04
N ALA A 14 -14.01 42.21 -13.53
CA ALA A 14 -14.36 40.84 -13.16
C ALA A 14 -13.31 39.82 -13.66
N LEU A 15 -12.74 40.01 -14.85
CA LEU A 15 -11.73 39.10 -15.42
C LEU A 15 -10.38 39.18 -14.70
N VAL A 16 -10.02 40.34 -14.16
CA VAL A 16 -8.80 40.53 -13.35
C VAL A 16 -8.95 39.94 -11.93
N ALA A 17 -10.18 39.84 -11.41
CA ALA A 17 -10.44 39.24 -10.10
C ALA A 17 -10.36 37.71 -10.08
N LEU A 18 -10.53 37.02 -11.21
CA LEU A 18 -10.41 35.56 -11.29
C LEU A 18 -8.97 35.04 -11.56
N ALA A 19 -8.02 35.93 -11.87
CA ALA A 19 -6.63 35.53 -12.15
C ALA A 19 -5.75 35.45 -10.89
N GLY A 20 -6.31 35.63 -9.69
CA GLY A 20 -5.57 35.80 -8.45
C GLY A 20 -5.85 34.75 -7.38
N CYS A 21 -5.70 33.45 -7.68
CA CYS A 21 -5.42 32.42 -6.66
C CYS A 21 -5.02 31.08 -7.30
N ASN A 22 -3.72 30.76 -7.35
CA ASN A 22 -3.23 29.47 -6.85
C ASN A 22 -1.70 29.49 -6.67
N GLY A 23 -1.25 29.15 -5.47
CA GLY A 23 0.16 29.05 -5.10
C GLY A 23 0.50 27.68 -4.53
N ALA A 24 1.64 27.17 -5.02
CA ALA A 24 2.61 26.25 -4.40
C ALA A 24 2.32 24.74 -4.30
N GLY A 25 3.17 23.96 -4.97
CA GLY A 25 3.38 22.51 -4.79
C GLY A 25 4.55 21.99 -5.65
N ASN A 26 5.68 21.75 -4.99
CA ASN A 26 7.02 21.39 -5.50
C ASN A 26 7.16 19.94 -6.02
N ALA A 27 8.03 19.71 -7.03
CA ALA A 27 9.09 18.67 -7.08
C ALA A 27 9.36 18.11 -8.49
N GLY A 28 10.65 17.94 -8.80
CA GLY A 28 11.16 16.83 -9.63
C GLY A 28 11.50 17.17 -11.07
N GLY A 29 12.76 17.57 -11.31
CA GLY A 29 13.35 17.56 -12.64
C GLY A 29 13.66 16.14 -13.10
N SER A 30 13.26 15.82 -14.32
CA SER A 30 13.77 14.67 -15.08
C SER A 30 14.03 15.12 -16.50
N ALA A 31 15.27 14.90 -16.94
CA ALA A 31 15.78 15.24 -18.26
C ALA A 31 15.09 14.39 -19.34
N ASP A 32 14.55 15.04 -20.35
CA ASP A 32 14.13 14.40 -21.59
C ASP A 32 15.38 14.07 -22.43
N MET A 33 15.59 12.78 -22.63
CA MET A 33 16.60 12.22 -23.50
C MET A 33 15.96 11.92 -24.85
N GLU A 34 16.26 12.78 -25.82
CA GLU A 34 15.89 12.63 -27.21
C GLU A 34 16.55 11.36 -27.78
N ARG A 35 15.76 10.30 -27.99
CA ARG A 35 16.22 9.06 -28.61
C ARG A 35 15.76 9.03 -30.06
N ALA A 36 16.74 9.14 -30.95
CA ALA A 36 16.61 9.03 -32.39
C ALA A 36 15.99 7.68 -32.81
N ASP A 37 14.96 7.78 -33.66
CA ASP A 37 14.36 6.71 -34.41
C ASP A 37 15.31 6.27 -35.54
N GLY A 38 15.55 4.97 -35.61
CA GLY A 38 16.54 4.32 -36.47
C GLY A 38 16.18 2.86 -36.68
N GLY A 39 14.98 2.61 -37.19
CA GLY A 39 14.50 1.28 -37.56
C GLY A 39 15.17 0.79 -38.84
N ALA A 40 16.28 0.06 -38.69
CA ALA A 40 16.88 -0.73 -39.74
C ALA A 40 16.07 -2.02 -39.95
N ALA A 41 15.64 -2.24 -41.20
CA ALA A 41 15.04 -3.46 -41.69
C ALA A 41 16.03 -4.63 -41.60
N VAL A 42 15.62 -5.72 -40.95
CA VAL A 42 16.25 -7.03 -41.10
C VAL A 42 15.18 -8.09 -41.33
N SER A 43 15.27 -8.68 -42.51
CA SER A 43 14.52 -9.84 -42.99
C SER A 43 14.74 -11.06 -42.09
N ALA A 44 13.66 -11.81 -41.84
CA ALA A 44 13.74 -13.19 -41.36
C ALA A 44 12.73 -14.05 -42.14
N THR A 45 13.23 -14.69 -43.19
CA THR A 45 12.67 -15.90 -43.78
C THR A 45 13.18 -17.10 -42.97
N ALA A 46 12.28 -17.94 -42.48
CA ALA A 46 12.33 -19.41 -42.60
C ALA A 46 11.42 -20.08 -41.55
N ALA A 47 10.52 -20.93 -42.05
CA ALA A 47 9.82 -21.96 -41.29
C ALA A 47 10.79 -22.98 -40.68
N PRO A 48 10.31 -23.82 -39.75
CA PRO A 48 10.06 -25.19 -40.20
C PRO A 48 8.69 -25.73 -39.78
N GLU A 49 8.10 -26.48 -40.69
CA GLU A 49 7.05 -27.44 -40.42
C GLU A 49 7.60 -28.58 -39.55
N ALA A 50 6.86 -28.95 -38.51
CA ALA A 50 7.00 -30.23 -37.85
C ALA A 50 5.62 -30.88 -37.75
N THR A 51 5.40 -31.78 -38.70
CA THR A 51 4.37 -32.81 -38.74
C THR A 51 4.24 -33.53 -37.41
N SER A 52 3.04 -33.56 -36.82
CA SER A 52 2.65 -34.62 -35.89
C SER A 52 1.34 -35.24 -36.36
N SER A 53 1.50 -36.44 -36.89
CA SER A 53 0.48 -37.38 -37.30
C SER A 53 -0.47 -37.71 -36.15
N GLY A 54 -1.77 -37.74 -36.48
CA GLY A 54 -2.81 -38.27 -35.61
C GLY A 54 -2.52 -39.71 -35.19
N GLY A 55 -2.60 -39.92 -33.88
CA GLY A 55 -2.76 -41.22 -33.25
C GLY A 55 -4.01 -41.17 -32.38
N SER A 56 -5.09 -41.78 -32.85
CA SER A 56 -6.25 -42.13 -32.04
C SER A 56 -5.85 -43.14 -30.95
N GLY A 57 -6.13 -42.86 -29.70
CA GLY A 57 -5.95 -43.85 -28.64
C GLY A 57 -6.37 -43.37 -27.25
N GLY A 58 -7.50 -43.89 -26.77
CA GLY A 58 -7.69 -44.19 -25.35
C GLY A 58 -8.21 -43.07 -24.45
N SER A 59 -9.53 -43.10 -24.22
CA SER A 59 -10.13 -42.62 -22.97
C SER A 59 -9.51 -43.39 -21.79
N GLY A 60 -8.46 -42.82 -21.21
CA GLY A 60 -7.78 -43.31 -20.00
C GLY A 60 -7.02 -42.19 -19.27
N GLY A 61 -7.26 -40.93 -19.64
CA GLY A 61 -6.51 -39.76 -19.17
C GLY A 61 -6.86 -39.29 -17.76
N ASP A 62 -8.02 -39.62 -17.20
CA ASP A 62 -8.39 -39.11 -15.87
C ASP A 62 -7.68 -39.85 -14.72
N ALA A 63 -7.46 -41.15 -14.86
CA ALA A 63 -6.82 -41.94 -13.79
C ALA A 63 -5.30 -41.70 -13.70
N SER A 64 -4.63 -41.50 -14.83
CA SER A 64 -3.18 -41.23 -14.86
C SER A 64 -2.84 -39.78 -14.50
N VAL A 65 -3.72 -38.82 -14.81
CA VAL A 65 -3.56 -37.42 -14.38
C VAL A 65 -3.80 -37.28 -12.88
N GLN A 66 -4.83 -37.94 -12.32
CA GLN A 66 -5.05 -37.92 -10.86
C GLN A 66 -3.92 -38.63 -10.08
N ALA A 67 -3.39 -39.75 -10.57
CA ALA A 67 -2.26 -40.43 -9.92
C ALA A 67 -0.96 -39.61 -9.98
N ASN A 68 -0.76 -38.80 -11.03
CA ASN A 68 0.40 -37.93 -11.16
C ASN A 68 0.29 -36.68 -10.27
N VAL A 69 -0.93 -36.18 -10.00
CA VAL A 69 -1.13 -35.07 -9.04
C VAL A 69 -0.87 -35.51 -7.60
N GLN A 70 -1.23 -36.74 -7.22
CA GLN A 70 -0.97 -37.31 -5.89
C GLN A 70 0.53 -37.45 -5.56
N ASN A 71 1.39 -37.51 -6.59
CA ASN A 71 2.83 -37.68 -6.41
C ASN A 71 3.63 -36.37 -6.54
N ARG A 72 2.94 -35.22 -6.61
CA ARG A 72 3.56 -33.89 -6.66
C ARG A 72 3.70 -33.32 -5.26
N ALA A 73 4.85 -32.71 -5.02
CA ALA A 73 5.07 -31.93 -3.82
C ALA A 73 4.50 -30.52 -4.02
N LEU A 74 3.30 -30.29 -3.51
CA LEU A 74 2.60 -29.00 -3.63
C LEU A 74 2.59 -28.26 -2.28
N ILE A 75 3.00 -27.00 -2.29
CA ILE A 75 2.86 -26.09 -1.15
C ILE A 75 1.62 -25.24 -1.39
N LYS A 76 0.60 -25.37 -0.52
CA LYS A 76 -0.56 -24.46 -0.54
C LYS A 76 -0.44 -23.40 0.54
N THR A 77 -0.64 -22.16 0.15
CA THR A 77 -0.73 -21.02 1.07
C THR A 77 -1.96 -20.18 0.74
N GLY A 78 -2.52 -19.53 1.75
CA GLY A 78 -3.64 -18.64 1.54
C GLY A 78 -3.70 -17.50 2.54
N THR A 79 -4.35 -16.43 2.13
CA THR A 79 -4.72 -15.30 2.97
C THR A 79 -6.20 -15.03 2.79
N VAL A 80 -6.93 -15.00 3.90
CA VAL A 80 -8.35 -14.66 3.93
C VAL A 80 -8.53 -13.50 4.89
N ARG A 81 -9.16 -12.43 4.44
CA ARG A 81 -9.54 -11.29 5.26
C ARG A 81 -11.04 -11.24 5.39
N VAL A 82 -11.52 -11.23 6.63
CA VAL A 82 -12.95 -11.32 6.95
C VAL A 82 -13.29 -10.25 7.96
N GLU A 83 -14.35 -9.49 7.67
CA GLU A 83 -15.03 -8.65 8.64
C GLU A 83 -15.99 -9.52 9.46
N VAL A 84 -15.86 -9.49 10.79
CA VAL A 84 -16.62 -10.35 11.71
C VAL A 84 -17.28 -9.53 12.80
N ASP A 85 -18.45 -9.98 13.27
CA ASP A 85 -19.17 -9.30 14.35
C ASP A 85 -18.48 -9.45 15.72
N ASP A 86 -17.92 -10.63 16.00
CA ASP A 86 -17.22 -10.94 17.25
C ASP A 86 -15.90 -11.67 16.94
N PHE A 87 -14.80 -10.97 17.21
CA PHE A 87 -13.46 -11.49 16.97
C PHE A 87 -13.14 -12.73 17.81
N GLN A 88 -13.56 -12.75 19.09
CA GLN A 88 -13.20 -13.85 19.99
C GLN A 88 -13.95 -15.13 19.63
N ARG A 89 -15.24 -15.01 19.30
CA ARG A 89 -16.04 -16.13 18.80
C ARG A 89 -15.43 -16.70 17.52
N SER A 90 -15.13 -15.83 16.56
CA SER A 90 -14.55 -16.21 15.27
C SER A 90 -13.20 -16.90 15.41
N LYS A 91 -12.33 -16.34 16.26
CA LYS A 91 -11.05 -16.95 16.62
C LYS A 91 -11.22 -18.34 17.24
N SER A 92 -12.14 -18.51 18.19
CA SER A 92 -12.39 -19.79 18.84
C SER A 92 -12.94 -20.84 17.88
N ASN A 93 -13.88 -20.45 17.01
CA ASN A 93 -14.45 -21.33 15.99
C ASN A 93 -13.39 -21.81 15.01
N LEU A 94 -12.57 -20.90 14.46
CA LEU A 94 -11.46 -21.25 13.57
C LEU A 94 -10.42 -22.15 14.25
N THR A 95 -10.08 -21.86 15.50
CA THR A 95 -9.14 -22.70 16.26
C THR A 95 -9.68 -24.12 16.44
N ALA A 96 -10.98 -24.25 16.71
CA ALA A 96 -11.64 -25.56 16.83
C ALA A 96 -11.74 -26.29 15.49
N ALA A 97 -12.06 -25.59 14.40
CA ALA A 97 -12.11 -26.14 13.05
C ALA A 97 -10.75 -26.71 12.64
N VAL A 98 -9.68 -25.92 12.81
CA VAL A 98 -8.30 -26.35 12.52
C VAL A 98 -7.91 -27.58 13.33
N ALA A 99 -8.24 -27.63 14.62
CA ALA A 99 -7.98 -28.80 15.45
C ALA A 99 -8.79 -30.03 14.97
N GLY A 100 -9.99 -29.83 14.45
CA GLY A 100 -10.83 -30.88 13.84
C GLY A 100 -10.19 -31.52 12.60
N TYR A 101 -9.48 -30.74 11.81
CA TYR A 101 -8.70 -31.21 10.66
C TYR A 101 -7.29 -31.73 11.04
N GLY A 102 -7.00 -31.92 12.33
CA GLY A 102 -5.67 -32.35 12.79
C GLY A 102 -4.56 -31.30 12.60
N GLY A 103 -4.94 -30.04 12.33
CA GLY A 103 -4.04 -28.90 12.25
C GLY A 103 -3.81 -28.22 13.60
N PHE A 104 -3.07 -27.12 13.58
CA PHE A 104 -2.80 -26.29 14.75
C PHE A 104 -2.64 -24.81 14.40
N VAL A 105 -2.80 -23.96 15.41
CA VAL A 105 -2.54 -22.52 15.31
C VAL A 105 -1.04 -22.28 15.52
N SER A 106 -0.37 -21.73 14.51
CA SER A 106 1.06 -21.45 14.56
C SER A 106 1.39 -20.08 15.15
N ASP A 107 0.56 -19.07 14.85
CA ASP A 107 0.74 -17.71 15.35
C ASP A 107 -0.62 -17.05 15.55
N THR A 108 -0.69 -16.14 16.52
CA THR A 108 -1.88 -15.33 16.76
C THR A 108 -1.46 -13.96 17.26
N THR A 109 -1.87 -12.93 16.52
CA THR A 109 -1.75 -11.53 16.93
C THR A 109 -3.15 -10.94 17.07
N GLN A 110 -3.39 -10.18 18.13
CA GLN A 110 -4.65 -9.46 18.31
C GLN A 110 -4.36 -8.06 18.86
N GLU A 111 -5.10 -7.08 18.36
CA GLU A 111 -5.01 -5.69 18.77
C GLU A 111 -6.43 -5.18 19.02
N ARG A 112 -6.61 -4.55 20.19
CA ARG A 112 -7.86 -3.89 20.54
C ARG A 112 -7.69 -2.39 20.35
N HIS A 113 -8.61 -1.81 19.60
CA HIS A 113 -8.66 -0.39 19.28
C HIS A 113 -9.84 0.26 19.99
N GLY A 114 -9.73 1.55 20.28
CA GLY A 114 -10.79 2.36 20.87
C GLY A 114 -11.11 3.57 20.00
N VAL A 115 -12.40 3.85 19.81
CA VAL A 115 -12.89 5.06 19.14
C VAL A 115 -13.99 5.67 20.02
N GLY A 116 -13.68 6.80 20.67
CA GLY A 116 -14.60 7.40 21.64
C GLY A 116 -14.83 6.46 22.82
N ASN A 117 -16.07 5.98 22.99
CA ASN A 117 -16.47 5.05 24.05
C ASN A 117 -16.63 3.60 23.55
N GLU A 118 -16.40 3.33 22.26
CA GLU A 118 -16.54 2.01 21.65
C GLU A 118 -15.18 1.39 21.38
N THR A 119 -15.12 0.07 21.38
CA THR A 119 -13.90 -0.69 21.07
C THR A 119 -14.17 -1.69 19.97
N TYR A 120 -13.17 -1.92 19.12
CA TYR A 120 -13.18 -2.95 18.10
C TYR A 120 -11.84 -3.65 18.06
N THR A 121 -11.82 -4.89 17.62
CA THR A 121 -10.66 -5.78 17.66
C THR A 121 -10.28 -6.18 16.24
N THR A 122 -8.98 -6.15 15.97
CA THR A 122 -8.42 -6.67 14.72
C THR A 122 -7.33 -7.66 15.08
N GLY A 123 -7.13 -8.67 14.25
CA GLY A 123 -6.08 -9.64 14.49
C GLY A 123 -5.82 -10.55 13.31
N ARG A 124 -4.79 -11.37 13.49
CA ARG A 124 -4.28 -12.29 12.48
C ARG A 124 -4.01 -13.63 13.14
N LEU A 125 -4.52 -14.68 12.54
CA LEU A 125 -4.26 -16.07 12.91
C LEU A 125 -3.49 -16.72 11.77
N VAL A 126 -2.41 -17.43 12.10
CA VAL A 126 -1.71 -18.29 11.13
C VAL A 126 -2.04 -19.73 11.49
N LEU A 127 -2.80 -20.37 10.62
CA LEU A 127 -3.34 -21.71 10.79
C LEU A 127 -2.56 -22.66 9.90
N ARG A 128 -2.12 -23.80 10.45
CA ARG A 128 -1.46 -24.87 9.70
C ARG A 128 -2.30 -26.13 9.75
N VAL A 129 -2.54 -26.71 8.58
CA VAL A 129 -3.44 -27.84 8.40
C VAL A 129 -2.84 -28.80 7.35
N PRO A 130 -3.09 -30.11 7.45
CA PRO A 130 -2.74 -31.04 6.37
C PRO A 130 -3.19 -30.52 4.99
N ALA A 131 -2.39 -30.75 3.96
CA ALA A 131 -2.61 -30.15 2.63
C ALA A 131 -3.93 -30.58 1.94
N GLU A 132 -4.46 -31.72 2.35
CA GLU A 132 -5.75 -32.25 1.90
C GLU A 132 -6.96 -31.47 2.43
N ASP A 133 -6.86 -30.94 3.65
CA ASP A 133 -7.94 -30.20 4.33
C ASP A 133 -7.85 -28.67 4.13
N PHE A 134 -6.82 -28.19 3.43
CA PHE A 134 -6.61 -26.75 3.21
C PHE A 134 -7.80 -26.05 2.58
N ASP A 135 -8.39 -26.66 1.55
CA ASP A 135 -9.51 -26.06 0.80
C ASP A 135 -10.77 -26.01 1.67
N ALA A 136 -11.00 -27.01 2.53
CA ALA A 136 -12.09 -27.01 3.49
C ALA A 136 -11.93 -25.91 4.54
N LEU A 137 -10.72 -25.75 5.09
CA LEU A 137 -10.41 -24.69 6.05
C LEU A 137 -10.60 -23.29 5.46
N VAL A 138 -10.27 -23.10 4.18
CA VAL A 138 -10.51 -21.83 3.47
C VAL A 138 -11.99 -21.50 3.41
N GLU A 139 -12.85 -22.49 3.13
CA GLU A 139 -14.31 -22.29 3.14
C GLU A 139 -14.86 -22.01 4.55
N ASP A 140 -14.38 -22.72 5.56
CA ASP A 140 -14.76 -22.45 6.96
C ASP A 140 -14.35 -21.02 7.39
N ALA A 141 -13.20 -20.53 6.93
CA ALA A 141 -12.79 -19.16 7.18
C ALA A 141 -13.67 -18.12 6.48
N LYS A 142 -14.12 -18.39 5.26
CA LYS A 142 -15.07 -17.51 4.55
C LYS A 142 -16.44 -17.48 5.21
N ALA A 143 -16.87 -18.60 5.79
CA ALA A 143 -18.19 -18.72 6.40
C ALA A 143 -18.35 -17.89 7.68
N GLU A 144 -17.26 -17.38 8.25
CA GLU A 144 -17.29 -16.75 9.57
C GLU A 144 -17.69 -15.27 9.57
N GLY A 145 -17.77 -14.64 8.40
CA GLY A 145 -18.24 -13.27 8.25
C GLY A 145 -18.21 -12.77 6.82
N ASP A 146 -18.14 -11.46 6.65
CA ASP A 146 -18.11 -10.81 5.34
C ASP A 146 -16.69 -10.82 4.78
N VAL A 147 -16.49 -11.53 3.68
CA VAL A 147 -15.19 -11.73 3.07
C VAL A 147 -14.75 -10.51 2.29
N GLU A 148 -13.66 -9.87 2.72
CA GLU A 148 -13.04 -8.74 2.02
C GLU A 148 -12.04 -9.20 0.95
N VAL A 149 -11.21 -10.18 1.29
CA VAL A 149 -10.12 -10.67 0.42
C VAL A 149 -9.94 -12.17 0.59
N VAL A 150 -9.77 -12.87 -0.53
CA VAL A 150 -9.34 -14.27 -0.58
C VAL A 150 -8.23 -14.37 -1.59
N GLN A 151 -7.10 -14.89 -1.16
CA GLN A 151 -5.98 -15.21 -2.03
C GLN A 151 -5.48 -16.60 -1.67
N THR A 152 -5.37 -17.47 -2.66
CA THR A 152 -4.80 -18.81 -2.51
C THR A 152 -3.70 -18.99 -3.55
N ASN A 153 -2.58 -19.56 -3.13
CA ASN A 153 -1.45 -19.86 -4.00
C ASN A 153 -1.07 -21.33 -3.84
N THR A 154 -0.68 -21.96 -4.94
CA THR A 154 -0.15 -23.32 -4.95
C THR A 154 1.15 -23.30 -5.72
N GLU A 155 2.22 -23.77 -5.09
CA GLU A 155 3.55 -23.86 -5.67
C GLU A 155 3.95 -25.33 -5.80
N ASP A 156 4.29 -25.78 -7.01
CA ASP A 156 4.84 -27.12 -7.25
C ASP A 156 6.35 -27.08 -7.03
N VAL A 157 6.81 -27.78 -6.00
CA VAL A 157 8.22 -27.84 -5.59
C VAL A 157 8.82 -29.23 -5.81
N THR A 158 8.18 -30.06 -6.62
CA THR A 158 8.63 -31.44 -6.90
C THR A 158 10.06 -31.45 -7.44
N ASP A 159 10.33 -30.64 -8.48
CA ASP A 159 11.67 -30.56 -9.08
C ASP A 159 12.73 -30.09 -8.08
N ARG A 160 12.35 -29.21 -7.15
CA ARG A 160 13.25 -28.68 -6.13
C ARG A 160 13.61 -29.73 -5.09
N LEU A 161 12.66 -30.56 -4.67
CA LEU A 161 12.94 -31.68 -3.77
C LEU A 161 13.86 -32.71 -4.42
N VAL A 162 13.59 -33.07 -5.69
CA VAL A 162 14.43 -34.02 -6.44
C VAL A 162 15.86 -33.49 -6.59
N ASP A 163 16.04 -32.21 -6.92
CA ASP A 163 17.38 -31.59 -7.00
C ASP A 163 18.10 -31.58 -5.65
N LEU A 164 17.41 -31.23 -4.55
CA LEU A 164 17.98 -31.25 -3.21
C LEU A 164 18.43 -32.66 -2.81
N GLU A 165 17.64 -33.68 -3.12
CA GLU A 165 17.99 -35.09 -2.86
C GLU A 165 19.21 -35.53 -3.65
N ALA A 166 19.25 -35.24 -4.96
CA ALA A 166 20.38 -35.58 -5.80
C ALA A 166 21.67 -34.88 -5.33
N ARG A 167 21.60 -33.62 -4.92
CA ARG A 167 22.75 -32.89 -4.35
C ARG A 167 23.21 -33.51 -3.02
N LEU A 168 22.27 -33.84 -2.13
CA LEU A 168 22.58 -34.49 -0.86
C LEU A 168 23.23 -35.84 -1.05
N GLU A 169 22.75 -36.65 -2.00
CA GLU A 169 23.35 -37.94 -2.34
C GLU A 169 24.81 -37.77 -2.79
N ASN A 170 25.07 -36.85 -3.72
CA ASN A 170 26.42 -36.56 -4.20
C ASN A 170 27.35 -36.07 -3.09
N LEU A 171 26.90 -35.14 -2.24
CA LEU A 171 27.71 -34.62 -1.13
C LEU A 171 27.99 -35.70 -0.08
N ARG A 172 27.03 -36.60 0.20
CA ARG A 172 27.25 -37.73 1.11
C ARG A 172 28.28 -38.70 0.54
N ALA A 173 28.21 -39.02 -0.76
CA ALA A 173 29.22 -39.83 -1.43
C ALA A 173 30.62 -39.17 -1.38
N GLN A 174 30.69 -37.86 -1.63
CA GLN A 174 31.94 -37.09 -1.52
C GLN A 174 32.50 -37.11 -0.09
N ARG A 175 31.65 -36.91 0.92
CA ARG A 175 32.04 -36.99 2.33
C ARG A 175 32.60 -38.36 2.69
N ASP A 176 31.97 -39.43 2.20
CA ASP A 176 32.41 -40.79 2.49
C ASP A 176 33.76 -41.09 1.81
N GLN A 177 33.97 -40.62 0.57
CA GLN A 177 35.28 -40.66 -0.08
C GLN A 177 36.34 -39.85 0.69
N LEU A 178 36.00 -38.65 1.17
CA LEU A 178 36.91 -37.82 1.98
C LEU A 178 37.25 -38.50 3.32
N ARG A 179 36.33 -39.25 3.92
CA ARG A 179 36.61 -40.07 5.10
C ARG A 179 37.60 -41.18 4.79
N ASP A 180 37.45 -41.87 3.67
CA ASP A 180 38.41 -42.90 3.25
C ASP A 180 39.81 -42.30 3.02
N LEU A 181 39.89 -41.10 2.43
CA LEU A 181 41.16 -40.37 2.26
C LEU A 181 41.75 -39.93 3.61
N TYR A 182 40.91 -39.51 4.55
CA TYR A 182 41.32 -39.13 5.90
C TYR A 182 41.98 -40.30 6.64
N GLU A 183 41.40 -41.49 6.54
CA GLU A 183 41.93 -42.72 7.16
C GLU A 183 43.27 -43.16 6.53
N GLN A 184 43.50 -42.84 5.25
CA GLN A 184 44.72 -43.18 4.52
C GLN A 184 45.81 -42.10 4.60
N ALA A 185 45.53 -40.93 5.18
CA ALA A 185 46.45 -39.80 5.23
C ALA A 185 47.64 -40.10 6.16
N ASN A 186 48.87 -39.91 5.65
CA ASN A 186 50.11 -40.25 6.37
C ASN A 186 50.89 -39.03 6.89
N THR A 187 50.50 -37.82 6.51
CA THR A 187 51.14 -36.58 6.95
C THR A 187 50.15 -35.68 7.69
N THR A 188 50.65 -34.89 8.63
CA THR A 188 49.81 -33.96 9.41
C THR A 188 49.15 -32.92 8.48
N GLU A 189 49.88 -32.47 7.46
CA GLU A 189 49.39 -31.53 6.46
C GLU A 189 48.21 -32.11 5.67
N ASP A 190 48.29 -33.36 5.23
CA ASP A 190 47.21 -34.05 4.50
C ASP A 190 45.99 -34.26 5.38
N VAL A 191 46.19 -34.70 6.63
CA VAL A 191 45.11 -34.87 7.62
C VAL A 191 44.36 -33.56 7.84
N LEU A 192 45.09 -32.45 8.05
CA LEU A 192 44.48 -31.14 8.24
C LEU A 192 43.78 -30.63 6.97
N ALA A 193 44.30 -30.94 5.78
CA ALA A 193 43.67 -30.56 4.51
C ALA A 193 42.35 -31.31 4.32
N VAL A 194 42.34 -32.63 4.47
CA VAL A 194 41.13 -33.46 4.34
C VAL A 194 40.10 -33.10 5.42
N GLN A 195 40.54 -32.82 6.66
CA GLN A 195 39.64 -32.41 7.73
C GLN A 195 38.90 -31.09 7.43
N ARG A 196 39.57 -30.11 6.83
CA ARG A 196 38.94 -28.85 6.41
C ARG A 196 37.85 -29.11 5.38
N GLU A 197 38.19 -29.85 4.32
CA GLU A 197 37.25 -30.20 3.26
C GLU A 197 36.06 -31.00 3.81
N LEU A 198 36.31 -31.96 4.70
CA LEU A 198 35.26 -32.75 5.34
C LEU A 198 34.32 -31.87 6.18
N SER A 199 34.86 -30.88 6.89
CA SER A 199 34.07 -29.91 7.65
C SER A 199 33.19 -29.05 6.72
N ASP A 200 33.72 -28.64 5.58
CA ASP A 200 33.00 -27.82 4.61
C ASP A 200 31.85 -28.60 3.95
N VAL A 201 32.13 -29.83 3.48
CA VAL A 201 31.11 -30.73 2.89
C VAL A 201 30.04 -31.08 3.91
N GLN A 202 30.42 -31.40 5.15
CA GLN A 202 29.45 -31.69 6.21
C GLN A 202 28.55 -30.48 6.51
N GLY A 203 29.12 -29.27 6.55
CA GLY A 203 28.35 -28.05 6.70
C GLY A 203 27.40 -27.78 5.53
N GLU A 204 27.76 -28.16 4.31
CA GLU A 204 26.85 -28.06 3.15
C GLU A 204 25.71 -29.08 3.20
N ILE A 205 26.01 -30.33 3.58
CA ILE A 205 24.99 -31.37 3.81
C ILE A 205 23.95 -30.88 4.82
N GLU A 206 24.38 -30.39 5.98
CA GLU A 206 23.47 -29.91 7.04
C GLU A 206 22.57 -28.76 6.55
N ARG A 207 23.12 -27.84 5.76
CA ARG A 207 22.32 -26.75 5.17
C ARG A 207 21.29 -27.25 4.17
N LEU A 208 21.63 -28.23 3.32
CA LEU A 208 20.70 -28.78 2.35
C LEU A 208 19.65 -29.69 3.02
N GLU A 209 20.02 -30.44 4.04
CA GLU A 209 19.09 -31.24 4.86
C GLU A 209 18.05 -30.34 5.55
N ALA A 210 18.49 -29.24 6.17
CA ALA A 210 17.58 -28.28 6.79
C ALA A 210 16.63 -27.63 5.76
N GLN A 211 17.13 -27.31 4.56
CA GLN A 211 16.31 -26.77 3.47
C GLN A 211 15.27 -27.79 2.99
N LYS A 212 15.69 -29.06 2.80
CA LYS A 212 14.80 -30.16 2.42
C LYS A 212 13.70 -30.36 3.46
N GLN A 213 14.05 -30.51 4.74
CA GLN A 213 13.09 -30.69 5.82
C GLN A 213 12.07 -29.54 5.87
N SER A 214 12.55 -28.29 5.77
CA SER A 214 11.66 -27.12 5.76
C SER A 214 10.71 -27.12 4.55
N LEU A 215 11.14 -27.64 3.41
CA LEU A 215 10.31 -27.76 2.21
C LEU A 215 9.27 -28.88 2.37
N GLU A 216 9.68 -30.04 2.87
CA GLU A 216 8.79 -31.16 3.19
C GLU A 216 7.71 -30.76 4.20
N ASP A 217 8.07 -30.03 5.25
CA ASP A 217 7.10 -29.53 6.24
C ASP A 217 6.06 -28.58 5.62
N ARG A 218 6.45 -27.80 4.60
CA ARG A 218 5.55 -26.90 3.86
C ARG A 218 4.66 -27.63 2.86
N VAL A 219 5.09 -28.79 2.38
CA VAL A 219 4.29 -29.68 1.52
C VAL A 219 3.29 -30.45 2.38
N ALA A 220 3.72 -30.95 3.53
CA ALA A 220 2.86 -31.69 4.46
C ALA A 220 1.78 -30.80 5.08
N TYR A 221 2.15 -29.58 5.50
CA TYR A 221 1.23 -28.63 6.12
C TYR A 221 1.08 -27.36 5.31
N SER A 222 -0.14 -27.14 4.82
CA SER A 222 -0.55 -25.91 4.18
C SER A 222 -0.79 -24.80 5.21
N THR A 223 -0.55 -23.56 4.81
CA THR A 223 -0.63 -22.40 5.71
C THR A 223 -1.73 -21.44 5.28
N LEU A 224 -2.72 -21.22 6.15
CA LEU A 224 -3.76 -20.22 5.95
C LEU A 224 -3.58 -19.07 6.94
N THR A 225 -3.40 -17.87 6.43
CA THR A 225 -3.41 -16.64 7.23
C THR A 225 -4.80 -16.05 7.22
N VAL A 226 -5.48 -16.02 8.36
CA VAL A 226 -6.80 -15.40 8.50
C VAL A 226 -6.66 -14.07 9.24
N GLU A 227 -7.00 -12.99 8.55
CA GLU A 227 -7.13 -11.65 9.15
C GLU A 227 -8.59 -11.40 9.51
N LEU A 228 -8.87 -11.31 10.80
CA LEU A 228 -10.21 -11.01 11.32
C LEU A 228 -10.26 -9.54 11.76
N ARG A 229 -11.31 -8.84 11.37
CA ARG A 229 -11.52 -7.43 11.74
C ARG A 229 -12.96 -7.22 12.17
N GLU A 230 -13.16 -6.62 13.33
CA GLU A 230 -14.47 -6.08 13.70
C GLU A 230 -14.69 -4.74 12.97
N PRO A 231 -15.94 -4.42 12.60
CA PRO A 231 -16.27 -3.17 11.94
C PRO A 231 -15.86 -2.00 12.82
N ARG A 232 -15.16 -1.04 12.24
CA ARG A 232 -14.71 0.14 12.97
C ARG A 232 -15.93 1.00 13.33
N PRO A 233 -16.18 1.30 14.62
CA PRO A 233 -17.26 2.19 15.00
C PRO A 233 -16.98 3.57 14.41
N THR A 234 -17.93 4.07 13.62
CA THR A 234 -17.91 5.47 13.20
C THR A 234 -18.18 6.30 14.44
N PRO A 235 -17.27 7.21 14.86
CA PRO A 235 -17.57 8.06 15.98
C PRO A 235 -18.85 8.79 15.64
N ASN A 236 -19.87 8.65 16.50
CA ASN A 236 -21.08 9.45 16.44
C ASN A 236 -20.64 10.91 16.42
N ARG A 237 -20.45 11.47 15.23
CA ARG A 237 -20.68 12.89 15.02
C ARG A 237 -22.14 13.02 15.28
N VAL A 238 -22.49 13.35 16.52
CA VAL A 238 -23.73 14.04 16.81
C VAL A 238 -23.66 15.25 15.88
N ALA A 239 -24.24 15.12 14.68
CA ALA A 239 -24.66 16.29 13.94
C ALA A 239 -25.51 17.03 14.97
N PRO A 240 -25.18 18.29 15.32
CA PRO A 240 -25.99 19.01 16.29
C PRO A 240 -27.43 18.91 15.79
N ASP A 241 -28.27 18.17 16.53
CA ASP A 241 -29.64 17.83 16.09
C ASP A 241 -30.43 19.11 15.80
N ARG A 242 -29.94 20.25 16.32
CA ARG A 242 -30.53 21.57 16.15
C ARG A 242 -29.44 22.65 16.08
N TRP A 243 -29.65 23.66 15.22
CA TRP A 243 -28.73 24.79 15.04
C TRP A 243 -28.47 25.62 16.30
N TYR A 244 -29.27 25.42 17.36
CA TYR A 244 -29.22 26.16 18.63
C TYR A 244 -28.43 25.47 19.75
N ASP A 245 -27.94 24.23 19.57
CA ASP A 245 -27.13 23.53 20.58
C ASP A 245 -25.62 23.85 20.48
N THR A 246 -25.25 24.80 19.63
CA THR A 246 -23.89 25.37 19.66
C THR A 246 -23.76 26.17 20.96
N PRO A 247 -22.77 25.88 21.84
CA PRO A 247 -22.57 26.68 23.04
C PRO A 247 -22.41 28.14 22.63
N VAL A 248 -23.33 29.00 23.05
CA VAL A 248 -23.34 30.43 22.71
C VAL A 248 -21.99 31.08 23.01
N LEU A 249 -21.28 30.53 24.00
CA LEU A 249 -19.95 30.93 24.42
C LEU A 249 -18.85 30.63 23.38
N SER A 250 -18.89 29.50 22.68
CA SER A 250 -17.90 29.19 21.63
C SER A 250 -18.17 29.98 20.34
N ALA A 251 -19.44 30.20 20.00
CA ALA A 251 -19.82 31.11 18.90
C ALA A 251 -19.40 32.57 19.19
N PHE A 252 -19.50 33.01 20.45
CA PHE A 252 -19.07 34.35 20.85
C PHE A 252 -17.54 34.50 20.81
N LEU A 253 -16.78 33.53 21.33
CA LEU A 253 -15.31 33.56 21.28
C LEU A 253 -14.79 33.53 19.83
N GLN A 254 -15.42 32.76 18.95
CA GLN A 254 -15.08 32.75 17.52
C GLN A 254 -15.51 34.04 16.80
N SER A 255 -16.55 34.72 17.28
CA SER A 255 -16.95 36.04 16.79
C SER A 255 -15.96 37.16 17.17
N VAL A 256 -15.28 37.07 18.32
CA VAL A 256 -14.29 38.07 18.74
C VAL A 256 -13.10 38.09 17.78
N ASP A 257 -12.62 36.93 17.33
CA ASP A 257 -11.56 36.85 16.32
C ASP A 257 -12.00 37.46 14.99
N GLY A 258 -13.26 37.23 14.57
CA GLY A 258 -13.82 37.87 13.38
C GLY A 258 -13.82 39.41 13.46
N VAL A 259 -14.15 39.96 14.63
CA VAL A 259 -14.12 41.42 14.86
C VAL A 259 -12.70 41.97 14.80
N VAL A 260 -11.71 41.26 15.34
CA VAL A 260 -10.29 41.67 15.29
C VAL A 260 -9.77 41.67 13.84
N VAL A 261 -10.15 40.67 13.04
CA VAL A 261 -9.77 40.61 11.61
C VAL A 261 -10.36 41.79 10.84
N VAL A 262 -11.64 42.11 11.04
CA VAL A 262 -12.29 43.25 10.37
C VAL A 262 -11.70 44.58 10.84
N ALA A 263 -11.41 44.74 12.13
CA ALA A 263 -10.77 45.94 12.67
C ALA A 263 -9.36 46.14 12.07
N ARG A 264 -8.56 45.08 11.98
CA ARG A 264 -7.24 45.13 11.34
C ARG A 264 -7.34 45.46 9.86
N ALA A 265 -8.31 44.89 9.14
CA ALA A 265 -8.56 45.19 7.74
C ALA A 265 -8.95 46.67 7.52
N LEU A 266 -9.77 47.25 8.40
CA LEU A 266 -10.11 48.67 8.37
C LEU A 266 -8.89 49.56 8.60
N VAL A 267 -8.06 49.26 9.60
CA VAL A 267 -6.84 50.03 9.88
C VAL A 267 -5.88 49.99 8.68
N VAL A 268 -5.67 48.81 8.10
CA VAL A 268 -4.82 48.66 6.90
C VAL A 268 -5.43 49.38 5.69
N GLY A 269 -6.75 49.27 5.49
CA GLY A 269 -7.46 49.95 4.41
C GLY A 269 -7.38 51.47 4.51
N VAL A 270 -7.54 52.04 5.72
CA VAL A 270 -7.36 53.47 5.97
C VAL A 270 -5.91 53.89 5.72
N ALA A 271 -4.94 53.12 6.21
CA ALA A 271 -3.52 53.41 5.98
C ALA A 271 -3.16 53.42 4.48
N TYR A 272 -3.74 52.50 3.70
CA TYR A 272 -3.53 52.45 2.25
C TYR A 272 -4.25 53.58 1.51
N ALA A 273 -5.44 53.98 1.97
CA ALA A 273 -6.21 55.07 1.38
C ALA A 273 -5.61 56.46 1.68
N LEU A 274 -4.98 56.63 2.86
CA LEU A 274 -4.43 57.89 3.34
C LEU A 274 -3.48 58.60 2.34
N PRO A 275 -2.49 57.94 1.71
CA PRO A 275 -1.63 58.60 0.71
C PRO A 275 -2.40 59.06 -0.54
N TYR A 276 -3.42 58.32 -0.99
CA TYR A 276 -4.25 58.74 -2.12
C TYR A 276 -5.17 59.90 -1.76
N VAL A 277 -5.77 59.87 -0.56
CA VAL A 277 -6.59 60.98 -0.06
C VAL A 277 -5.74 62.24 0.06
N LEU A 278 -4.52 62.17 0.60
CA LEU A 278 -3.61 63.31 0.64
C LEU A 278 -3.25 63.79 -0.77
N ALA A 279 -2.90 62.88 -1.69
CA ALA A 279 -2.49 63.26 -3.05
C ALA A 279 -3.60 63.96 -3.86
N PHE A 280 -4.88 63.60 -3.67
CA PHE A 280 -6.00 64.18 -4.41
C PHE A 280 -6.69 65.33 -3.68
N VAL A 281 -6.84 65.26 -2.35
CA VAL A 281 -7.58 66.29 -1.58
C VAL A 281 -6.73 67.54 -1.35
N LEU A 282 -5.42 67.43 -1.11
CA LEU A 282 -4.55 68.60 -0.95
C LEU A 282 -4.54 69.55 -2.16
N PRO A 283 -4.34 69.09 -3.42
CA PRO A 283 -4.32 70.00 -4.56
C PRO A 283 -5.69 70.61 -4.84
N VAL A 284 -6.78 69.88 -4.65
CA VAL A 284 -8.15 70.42 -4.82
C VAL A 284 -8.44 71.47 -3.75
N ALA A 285 -8.05 71.24 -2.49
CA ALA A 285 -8.19 72.21 -1.41
C ALA A 285 -7.30 73.45 -1.63
N LEU A 286 -6.10 73.28 -2.17
CA LEU A 286 -5.17 74.37 -2.46
C LEU A 286 -5.67 75.22 -3.64
N VAL A 287 -6.11 74.61 -4.73
CA VAL A 287 -6.70 75.32 -5.89
C VAL A 287 -8.02 75.99 -5.51
N GLY A 288 -8.88 75.30 -4.76
CA GLY A 288 -10.13 75.87 -4.25
C GLY A 288 -9.89 77.04 -3.28
N GLY A 289 -8.90 76.92 -2.39
CA GLY A 289 -8.51 77.98 -1.47
C GLY A 289 -7.88 79.19 -2.17
N VAL A 290 -7.08 78.97 -3.21
CA VAL A 290 -6.52 80.04 -4.05
C VAL A 290 -7.62 80.73 -4.86
N ALA A 291 -8.55 79.98 -5.45
CA ALA A 291 -9.69 80.54 -6.18
C ALA A 291 -10.61 81.36 -5.27
N TYR A 292 -10.85 80.89 -4.03
CA TYR A 292 -11.62 81.63 -3.03
C TYR A 292 -10.93 82.94 -2.63
N ARG A 293 -9.60 82.90 -2.39
CA ARG A 293 -8.81 84.11 -2.09
C ARG A 293 -8.71 85.10 -3.25
N TYR A 294 -8.68 84.62 -4.50
CA TYR A 294 -8.72 85.49 -5.67
C TYR A 294 -10.09 86.14 -5.84
N ARG A 295 -11.18 85.46 -5.45
CA ARG A 295 -12.54 86.00 -5.52
C ARG A 295 -12.76 87.16 -4.54
N GLU A 296 -12.13 87.15 -3.37
CA GLU A 296 -12.21 88.25 -2.40
C GLU A 296 -11.41 89.50 -2.80
N ARG A 297 -10.40 89.38 -3.68
CA ARG A 297 -9.58 90.52 -4.13
C ARG A 297 -10.20 91.37 -5.26
N TRP A 298 -11.30 90.93 -5.86
CA TRP A 298 -11.91 91.57 -7.05
C TRP A 298 -13.30 92.18 -6.82
N LEU A 299 -13.71 92.42 -5.57
CA LEU A 299 -14.90 93.21 -5.27
C LEU A 299 -14.47 94.67 -4.95
N PRO A 300 -14.46 95.59 -5.93
CA PRO A 300 -14.29 97.01 -5.64
C PRO A 300 -15.48 97.50 -4.79
N HIS A 301 -15.16 98.17 -3.69
CA HIS A 301 -16.12 98.95 -2.90
C HIS A 301 -16.79 100.01 -3.80
N GLN A 302 -18.08 99.86 -4.03
CA GLN A 302 -18.98 101.00 -4.23
C GLN A 302 -19.66 101.30 -2.90
#